data_AF-A0A370P649-F1
#
_entry.id   AF-A0A370P649-F1
#
_cell.length_a   1.000
_cell.length_b   1.000
_cell.length_c   1.000
_cell.angle_alpha   90.00
_cell.angle_beta   90.00
_cell.angle_gamma   90.00
#
_symmetry.space_group_name_H-M   'P 1'
#
loop_
_entity.id
_entity.type
_entity.pdbx_description
1 polymer ?
#
loop_
_entity_poly.entity_id
_entity_poly.type
_entity_poly.pdbx_seq_one_letter_code
_entity_poly.pdbx_strand_id
1 'polypeptide(L)'
;MNKSQKDVPATATKWAELAEKEGVLNQVIHEEELDCASKITLRQYLLLRVLRKRSYRSKLDPNWLSLEPWMNQAKNMLRDKLEEGNFFLVKTSQAEAAKVKSNEISNNVMFSPVSKRTRQKTRERREEPYTTPSRSNLPSLKALTLNDNTTATGPVTPVSKEDDDIFPDPASISTHGSLGPEELLREMYPSVDDEQIVNVALVNFLQALTDYFPSLGSSWTIHRKPLKAKFNDAEYEARTDGYLRGKVDGEVRALIEVKAALRRESRFAICMQEGAQIVAWLKNYPQSPGKFPFRRFQVSQDRHEIWLSFAEYDDEYIRYIDHGFQDPKRPRSFLTIHEFGPFDTREESHMTELAVILLALTLRADHDRKVEQESNPFDN
;
A
#
# COMPACT_ATOMS: atom_id res chain seq x y z
N MET A 1 1.45 -27.56 19.55
CA MET A 1 0.44 -26.60 20.04
C MET A 1 -0.04 -25.79 18.84
N ASN A 2 -1.29 -25.99 18.41
CA ASN A 2 -1.88 -25.28 17.27
C ASN A 2 -1.95 -23.79 17.60
N LYS A 3 -1.11 -22.96 16.97
CA LYS A 3 -1.39 -21.53 16.84
C LYS A 3 -2.73 -21.43 16.13
N SER A 4 -3.80 -21.15 16.87
CA SER A 4 -5.05 -20.70 16.29
C SER A 4 -4.69 -19.56 15.34
N GLN A 5 -4.84 -19.80 14.04
CA GLN A 5 -4.50 -18.84 13.00
C GLN A 5 -5.43 -17.64 13.22
N LYS A 6 -4.92 -16.58 13.85
CA LYS A 6 -5.66 -15.33 14.02
C LYS A 6 -6.02 -14.86 12.62
N ASP A 7 -7.30 -14.66 12.35
CA ASP A 7 -7.80 -14.08 11.11
C ASP A 7 -8.72 -12.91 11.45
N VAL A 8 -8.92 -12.02 10.48
CA VAL A 8 -9.85 -10.89 10.60
C VAL A 8 -11.31 -11.38 10.57
N PRO A 9 -12.26 -10.66 11.17
CA PRO A 9 -13.66 -11.08 11.19
C PRO A 9 -14.27 -11.13 9.79
N ALA A 10 -14.96 -12.24 9.48
CA ALA A 10 -15.71 -12.41 8.23
C ALA A 10 -17.21 -12.08 8.36
N THR A 11 -17.72 -12.01 9.59
CA THR A 11 -19.14 -11.78 9.90
C THR A 11 -19.29 -10.75 11.02
N ALA A 12 -20.44 -10.09 11.05
CA ALA A 12 -20.77 -9.12 12.10
C ALA A 12 -20.73 -9.75 13.51
N THR A 13 -21.17 -11.00 13.65
CA THR A 13 -21.09 -11.76 14.92
C THR A 13 -19.64 -11.93 15.36
N LYS A 14 -18.76 -12.38 14.47
CA LYS A 14 -17.34 -12.56 14.80
C LYS A 14 -16.65 -11.24 15.11
N TRP A 15 -17.01 -10.19 14.37
CA TRP A 15 -16.55 -8.83 14.65
C TRP A 15 -17.00 -8.39 16.05
N ALA A 16 -18.25 -8.67 16.46
CA ALA A 16 -18.78 -8.26 17.76
C ALA A 16 -18.08 -8.98 18.92
N GLU A 17 -17.82 -10.29 18.79
CA GLU A 17 -17.04 -11.07 19.76
C GLU A 17 -15.62 -10.50 19.95
N LEU A 18 -14.95 -10.16 18.84
CA LEU A 18 -13.60 -9.57 18.90
C LEU A 18 -13.64 -8.15 19.46
N ALA A 19 -14.64 -7.35 19.08
CA ALA A 19 -14.80 -5.98 19.56
C ALA A 19 -15.14 -5.93 21.05
N GLU A 20 -15.91 -6.88 21.57
CA GLU A 20 -16.16 -7.01 23.01
C GLU A 20 -14.87 -7.40 23.76
N LYS A 21 -14.12 -8.37 23.23
CA LYS A 21 -12.84 -8.80 23.81
C LYS A 21 -11.79 -7.68 23.87
N GLU A 22 -11.74 -6.84 22.84
CA GLU A 22 -10.82 -5.69 22.75
C GLU A 22 -11.41 -4.41 23.37
N GLY A 23 -12.63 -4.46 23.93
CA GLY A 23 -13.27 -3.33 24.63
C GLY A 23 -13.77 -2.18 23.73
N VAL A 24 -13.93 -2.41 22.43
CA VAL A 24 -14.27 -1.38 21.42
C VAL A 24 -15.68 -1.48 20.83
N LEU A 25 -16.52 -2.38 21.35
CA LEU A 25 -17.86 -2.65 20.79
C LEU A 25 -18.75 -1.40 20.63
N ASN A 26 -18.64 -0.45 21.55
CA ASN A 26 -19.42 0.79 21.59
C ASN A 26 -18.56 2.05 21.35
N GLN A 27 -17.33 1.87 20.91
CA GLN A 27 -16.42 2.97 20.61
C GLN A 27 -16.48 3.36 19.13
N VAL A 28 -15.99 4.54 18.81
CA VAL A 28 -15.86 5.05 17.44
C VAL A 28 -14.42 5.43 17.16
N ILE A 29 -13.97 5.22 15.92
CA ILE A 29 -12.60 5.53 15.53
C ILE A 29 -12.23 7.02 15.72
N HIS A 30 -13.24 7.90 15.70
CA HIS A 30 -13.09 9.35 15.87
C HIS A 30 -12.63 9.78 17.27
N GLU A 31 -12.77 8.92 18.27
CA GLU A 31 -12.41 9.17 19.67
C GLU A 31 -11.16 8.39 20.11
N GLU A 32 -10.63 7.53 19.23
CA GLU A 32 -9.51 6.67 19.55
C GLU A 32 -8.18 7.46 19.57
N GLU A 33 -7.39 7.25 20.62
CA GLU A 33 -6.04 7.81 20.68
C GLU A 33 -5.10 7.00 19.79
N LEU A 34 -4.56 7.66 18.77
CA LEU A 34 -3.64 7.05 17.83
C LEU A 34 -2.19 7.41 18.17
N ASP A 35 -1.40 6.42 18.54
CA ASP A 35 0.04 6.57 18.69
C ASP A 35 0.72 6.68 17.32
N CYS A 36 1.56 7.71 17.16
CA CYS A 36 2.36 7.95 15.96
C CYS A 36 3.15 6.71 15.53
N ALA A 37 3.21 6.46 14.23
CA ALA A 37 4.17 5.52 13.61
C ALA A 37 4.02 4.03 13.99
N SER A 38 2.95 3.64 14.68
CA SER A 38 2.68 2.24 15.01
C SER A 38 1.96 1.48 13.89
N LYS A 39 2.25 0.18 13.75
CA LYS A 39 1.49 -0.75 12.90
C LYS A 39 0.01 -0.73 13.29
N ILE A 40 -0.89 -0.89 12.32
CA ILE A 40 -2.33 -1.06 12.62
C ILE A 40 -2.54 -2.17 13.66
N THR A 41 -3.21 -1.84 14.75
CA THR A 41 -3.60 -2.80 15.79
C THR A 41 -4.96 -3.42 15.48
N LEU A 42 -5.25 -4.58 16.07
CA LEU A 42 -6.59 -5.20 15.96
C LEU A 42 -7.68 -4.26 16.47
N ARG A 43 -7.42 -3.54 17.56
CA ARG A 43 -8.33 -2.54 18.13
C ARG A 43 -8.73 -1.48 17.09
N GLN A 44 -7.73 -0.85 16.46
CA GLN A 44 -7.94 0.13 15.40
C GLN A 44 -8.66 -0.47 14.18
N TYR A 45 -8.29 -1.69 13.77
CA TYR A 45 -8.95 -2.38 12.66
C TYR A 45 -10.44 -2.66 12.94
N LEU A 46 -10.79 -3.06 14.17
CA LEU A 46 -12.18 -3.31 14.54
C LEU A 46 -13.01 -2.02 14.54
N LEU A 47 -12.42 -0.89 14.94
CA LEU A 47 -13.04 0.44 14.86
C LEU A 47 -13.27 0.90 13.40
N LEU A 48 -12.52 0.39 12.43
CA LEU A 48 -12.82 0.62 11.01
C LEU A 48 -14.05 -0.16 10.52
N ARG A 49 -14.60 -1.08 11.32
CA ARG A 49 -15.76 -1.94 10.97
C ARG A 49 -15.59 -2.66 9.63
N VAL A 50 -14.42 -3.26 9.45
CA VAL A 50 -14.09 -4.02 8.24
C VAL A 50 -14.31 -5.51 8.45
N LEU A 51 -15.08 -6.12 7.55
CA LEU A 51 -15.27 -7.56 7.44
C LEU A 51 -14.50 -8.06 6.21
N ARG A 52 -13.93 -9.27 6.28
CA ARG A 52 -13.28 -9.89 5.12
C ARG A 52 -13.77 -11.31 4.89
N LYS A 53 -14.36 -11.53 3.71
CA LYS A 53 -14.85 -12.83 3.25
C LYS A 53 -13.88 -13.40 2.23
N ARG A 54 -13.35 -14.60 2.51
CA ARG A 54 -12.44 -15.30 1.60
C ARG A 54 -13.19 -16.35 0.80
N SER A 55 -12.96 -16.34 -0.50
CA SER A 55 -13.48 -17.30 -1.46
C SER A 55 -12.37 -17.82 -2.37
N TYR A 56 -12.56 -19.02 -2.91
CA TYR A 56 -11.70 -19.54 -3.97
C TYR A 56 -11.90 -18.75 -5.26
N ARG A 57 -10.86 -18.68 -6.10
CA ARG A 57 -10.93 -18.02 -7.43
C ARG A 57 -12.13 -18.48 -8.27
N SER A 58 -12.46 -19.77 -8.22
CA SER A 58 -13.56 -20.38 -8.98
C SER A 58 -14.96 -19.91 -8.54
N LYS A 59 -15.08 -19.25 -7.39
CA LYS A 59 -16.33 -18.65 -6.90
C LYS A 59 -16.49 -17.18 -7.30
N LEU A 60 -15.53 -16.60 -8.01
CA LEU A 60 -15.67 -15.25 -8.54
C LEU A 60 -16.74 -15.28 -9.63
N ASP A 61 -17.89 -14.65 -9.35
CA ASP A 61 -18.99 -14.52 -10.29
C ASP A 61 -18.91 -13.17 -11.01
N PRO A 62 -18.63 -13.15 -12.33
CA PRO A 62 -18.60 -11.92 -13.10
C PRO A 62 -19.95 -11.17 -13.11
N ASN A 63 -21.09 -11.87 -12.99
CA ASN A 63 -22.40 -11.25 -13.04
C ASN A 63 -22.67 -10.40 -11.80
N TRP A 64 -22.36 -10.95 -10.62
CA TRP A 64 -22.43 -10.24 -9.35
C TRP A 64 -21.57 -8.97 -9.35
N LEU A 65 -20.44 -8.98 -10.06
CA LEU A 65 -19.56 -7.82 -10.23
C LEU A 65 -19.93 -6.92 -11.43
N SER A 66 -21.02 -7.19 -12.16
CA SER A 66 -21.37 -6.47 -13.40
C SER A 66 -20.22 -6.45 -14.42
N LEU A 67 -19.47 -7.55 -14.50
CA LEU A 67 -18.26 -7.69 -15.31
C LEU A 67 -18.49 -8.47 -16.62
N GLU A 68 -19.61 -9.17 -16.76
CA GLU A 68 -19.89 -10.07 -17.90
C GLU A 68 -19.67 -9.43 -19.29
N PRO A 69 -20.19 -8.22 -19.61
CA PRO A 69 -19.96 -7.62 -20.93
C PRO A 69 -18.47 -7.39 -21.22
N TRP A 70 -17.75 -6.97 -20.18
CA TRP A 70 -16.32 -6.68 -20.23
C TRP A 70 -15.47 -7.94 -20.34
N MET A 71 -15.92 -9.06 -19.74
CA MET A 71 -15.26 -10.36 -19.87
C MET A 71 -15.28 -10.84 -21.33
N ASN A 72 -16.40 -10.69 -22.01
CA ASN A 72 -16.52 -11.08 -23.42
C ASN A 72 -15.64 -10.19 -24.31
N GLN A 73 -15.64 -8.87 -24.07
CA GLN A 73 -14.78 -7.94 -24.77
C GLN A 73 -13.29 -8.25 -24.55
N ALA A 74 -12.87 -8.47 -23.30
CA ALA A 74 -11.50 -8.80 -22.94
C ALA A 74 -11.01 -10.09 -23.62
N LYS A 75 -11.85 -11.14 -23.66
CA LYS A 75 -11.52 -12.40 -24.35
C LYS A 75 -11.25 -12.18 -25.84
N ASN A 76 -12.05 -11.37 -26.51
CA ASN A 76 -11.86 -11.06 -27.93
C ASN A 76 -10.56 -10.28 -28.14
N MET A 77 -10.33 -9.25 -27.33
CA MET A 77 -9.12 -8.43 -27.41
C MET A 77 -7.83 -9.24 -27.21
N LEU A 78 -7.84 -10.22 -26.30
CA LEU A 78 -6.68 -11.07 -26.04
C LEU A 78 -6.44 -12.12 -27.15
N ARG A 79 -7.48 -12.57 -27.87
CA ARG A 79 -7.33 -13.55 -28.96
C ARG A 79 -6.65 -12.98 -30.19
N ASP A 80 -6.91 -11.72 -30.51
CA ASP A 80 -6.54 -11.15 -31.80
C ASP A 80 -5.05 -10.79 -31.90
N LYS A 81 -4.31 -10.69 -30.78
CA LYS A 81 -2.97 -10.08 -30.78
C LYS A 81 -2.03 -10.57 -29.66
N LEU A 82 -1.57 -11.81 -29.75
CA LEU A 82 -0.49 -12.35 -28.90
C LEU A 82 0.77 -12.61 -29.74
N GLU A 83 1.56 -11.57 -29.98
CA GLU A 83 3.00 -11.77 -30.22
C GLU A 83 3.68 -11.76 -28.84
N GLU A 84 4.50 -12.78 -28.56
CA GLU A 84 5.06 -13.07 -27.22
C GLU A 84 5.96 -11.95 -26.63
N GLY A 85 6.28 -10.92 -27.41
CA GLY A 85 7.26 -9.89 -27.07
C GLY A 85 7.04 -9.22 -25.70
N ASN A 86 5.79 -8.86 -25.36
CA ASN A 86 5.49 -8.15 -24.11
C ASN A 86 5.49 -9.04 -22.86
N PHE A 87 5.21 -10.35 -23.02
CA PHE A 87 5.08 -11.27 -21.90
C PHE A 87 6.40 -11.94 -21.49
N PHE A 88 7.47 -11.79 -22.27
CA PHE A 88 8.79 -12.31 -21.90
C PHE A 88 9.29 -11.71 -20.58
N LEU A 89 9.21 -10.37 -20.43
CA LEU A 89 9.61 -9.68 -19.20
C LEU A 89 8.71 -10.10 -18.04
N VAL A 90 7.40 -10.19 -18.28
CA VAL A 90 6.42 -10.66 -17.28
C VAL A 90 6.80 -12.04 -16.75
N LYS A 91 7.07 -13.00 -17.64
CA LYS A 91 7.45 -14.36 -17.28
C LYS A 91 8.71 -14.38 -16.43
N THR A 92 9.72 -13.60 -16.82
CA THR A 92 11.00 -13.52 -16.09
C THR A 92 10.82 -12.91 -14.70
N SER A 93 10.14 -11.76 -14.60
CA SER A 93 9.87 -11.10 -13.31
C SER A 93 9.00 -11.96 -12.39
N GLN A 94 7.97 -12.64 -12.91
CA GLN A 94 7.13 -13.55 -12.11
C GLN A 94 7.92 -14.77 -11.60
N ALA A 95 8.86 -15.29 -12.40
CA ALA A 95 9.75 -16.36 -11.96
C ALA A 95 10.72 -15.92 -10.84
N GLU A 96 11.15 -14.65 -10.84
CA GLU A 96 11.94 -14.06 -9.74
C GLU A 96 11.10 -13.86 -8.48
N ALA A 97 9.91 -13.28 -8.61
CA ALA A 97 8.96 -13.11 -7.50
C ALA A 97 8.62 -14.45 -6.82
N ALA A 98 8.47 -15.53 -7.59
CA ALA A 98 8.21 -16.86 -7.05
C ALA A 98 9.36 -17.43 -6.20
N LYS A 99 10.61 -16.99 -6.45
CA LYS A 99 11.82 -17.46 -5.75
C LYS A 99 12.13 -16.69 -4.48
N VAL A 100 11.54 -15.51 -4.29
CA VAL A 100 11.72 -14.66 -3.10
C VAL A 100 11.46 -15.44 -1.81
N LYS A 101 12.39 -15.41 -0.84
CA LYS A 101 12.27 -16.13 0.44
C LYS A 101 12.28 -15.14 1.60
N SER A 102 11.22 -14.35 1.70
CA SER A 102 11.02 -13.45 2.83
C SER A 102 9.83 -13.89 3.68
N ASN A 103 9.97 -13.75 4.99
CA ASN A 103 8.87 -13.84 5.95
C ASN A 103 8.52 -12.45 6.52
N GLU A 104 9.24 -11.40 6.09
CA GLU A 104 9.04 -10.05 6.57
C GLU A 104 7.85 -9.39 5.87
N ILE A 105 7.13 -8.55 6.61
CA ILE A 105 6.00 -7.76 6.11
C ILE A 105 6.37 -6.30 6.29
N SER A 106 6.44 -5.55 5.20
CA SER A 106 6.51 -4.09 5.25
C SER A 106 5.22 -3.52 5.88
N ASN A 107 5.31 -2.38 6.56
CA ASN A 107 4.13 -1.68 7.05
C ASN A 107 3.91 -0.44 6.21
N ASN A 108 2.80 -0.43 5.49
CA ASN A 108 2.44 0.66 4.61
C ASN A 108 1.37 1.58 5.24
N VAL A 109 0.99 1.35 6.50
CA VAL A 109 -0.02 2.13 7.23
C VAL A 109 0.60 2.73 8.48
N MET A 110 0.53 4.07 8.60
CA MET A 110 1.08 4.84 9.70
C MET A 110 0.01 5.74 10.31
N PHE A 111 -0.26 5.56 11.60
CA PHE A 111 -1.20 6.39 12.35
C PHE A 111 -0.50 7.64 12.91
N SER A 112 -1.25 8.72 13.08
CA SER A 112 -0.77 9.99 13.66
C SER A 112 -1.91 10.73 14.39
N PRO A 113 -1.66 11.32 15.57
CA PRO A 113 -2.60 12.16 16.27
C PRO A 113 -2.72 13.53 15.61
N VAL A 114 -3.91 14.14 15.66
CA VAL A 114 -4.16 15.44 15.04
C VAL A 114 -3.46 16.58 15.80
N SER A 115 -2.79 17.45 15.04
CA SER A 115 -1.89 18.55 15.47
C SER A 115 -2.39 19.52 16.56
N LYS A 116 -3.68 19.51 16.91
CA LYS A 116 -4.25 20.36 17.97
C LYS A 116 -3.72 19.98 19.35
N ARG A 117 -3.56 18.67 19.64
CA ARG A 117 -3.05 18.18 20.93
C ARG A 117 -1.56 18.44 21.13
N THR A 118 -0.75 18.35 20.07
CA THR A 118 0.70 18.57 20.13
C THR A 118 1.03 20.04 20.41
N ARG A 119 0.27 20.98 19.84
CA ARG A 119 0.42 22.42 20.15
C ARG A 119 -0.02 22.76 21.56
N GLN A 120 -1.07 22.13 22.08
CA GLN A 120 -1.51 22.34 23.46
C GLN A 120 -0.48 21.81 24.46
N LYS A 121 0.05 20.59 24.28
CA LYS A 121 1.17 20.07 25.08
C LYS A 121 2.44 20.92 24.97
N THR A 122 2.75 21.46 23.79
CA THR A 122 3.92 22.36 23.61
C THR A 122 3.71 23.72 24.27
N ARG A 123 2.45 24.16 24.38
CA ARG A 123 2.07 25.42 25.02
C ARG A 123 1.97 25.27 26.55
N GLU A 124 1.44 24.17 27.07
CA GLU A 124 1.48 23.80 28.48
C GLU A 124 2.92 23.60 28.97
N ARG A 125 3.81 22.99 28.15
CA ARG A 125 5.25 22.89 28.44
C ARG A 125 6.00 24.23 28.38
N ARG A 126 5.40 25.28 27.79
CA ARG A 126 5.93 26.66 27.77
C ARG A 126 5.46 27.51 28.95
N GLU A 127 4.43 27.07 29.68
CA GLU A 127 3.86 27.80 30.83
C GLU A 127 4.46 27.36 32.18
N GLU A 128 5.32 26.34 32.19
CA GLU A 128 6.21 26.02 33.32
C GLU A 128 7.25 27.14 33.49
N PRO A 129 7.42 27.74 34.69
CA PRO A 129 8.37 28.83 34.91
C PRO A 129 9.81 28.33 34.73
N TYR A 130 10.45 28.81 33.66
CA TYR A 130 11.86 28.61 33.36
C TYR A 130 12.76 29.06 34.53
N THR A 131 13.30 28.12 35.29
CA THR A 131 14.57 28.34 35.98
C THR A 131 15.67 28.33 34.93
N THR A 132 16.35 29.46 34.78
CA THR A 132 17.37 29.71 33.77
C THR A 132 18.65 28.94 34.09
N PRO A 133 19.19 28.07 33.20
CA PRO A 133 20.54 27.56 33.36
C PRO A 133 21.52 28.68 32.98
N SER A 134 22.41 29.00 33.92
CA SER A 134 23.45 30.02 33.71
C SER A 134 24.37 29.67 32.54
N ARG A 135 24.66 30.68 31.71
CA ARG A 135 25.66 30.64 30.63
C ARG A 135 27.03 30.19 31.16
N SER A 136 27.64 29.22 30.50
CA SER A 136 29.10 29.04 30.50
C SER A 136 29.62 28.98 29.06
N ASN A 137 30.86 29.42 28.89
CA ASN A 137 31.38 30.12 27.72
C ASN A 137 31.65 29.24 26.49
N LEU A 138 31.44 29.81 25.31
CA LEU A 138 31.93 29.33 24.00
C LEU A 138 33.44 29.61 23.88
N PRO A 139 34.28 28.68 23.39
CA PRO A 139 35.56 29.04 22.79
C PRO A 139 35.34 29.55 21.36
N SER A 140 35.85 30.74 21.10
CA SER A 140 35.85 31.46 19.83
C SER A 140 36.59 30.69 18.72
N LEU A 141 35.96 30.62 17.54
CA LEU A 141 36.59 30.34 16.25
C LEU A 141 37.81 31.26 16.05
N LYS A 142 39.02 30.69 16.09
CA LYS A 142 40.24 31.35 15.61
C LYS A 142 40.72 30.69 14.33
N ALA A 143 40.61 31.48 13.26
CA ALA A 143 41.38 31.52 12.02
C ALA A 143 42.26 30.30 11.67
N LEU A 144 41.89 29.62 10.59
CA LEU A 144 42.77 28.77 9.80
C LEU A 144 43.78 29.65 9.05
N THR A 145 45.02 29.70 9.52
CA THR A 145 46.15 30.19 8.73
C THR A 145 46.96 28.99 8.24
N LEU A 146 47.03 28.81 6.92
CA LEU A 146 47.99 27.93 6.26
C LEU A 146 49.41 28.38 6.60
N ASN A 147 50.29 27.44 6.92
CA ASN A 147 51.74 27.60 6.73
C ASN A 147 52.32 26.28 6.24
N ASP A 148 52.85 26.33 5.02
CA ASP A 148 53.73 25.35 4.38
C ASP A 148 54.95 25.05 5.24
N ASN A 149 55.38 23.80 5.24
CA ASN A 149 56.78 23.41 5.44
C ASN A 149 57.00 21.97 4.99
N THR A 150 57.50 21.75 3.79
CA THR A 150 58.35 20.56 3.54
C THR A 150 59.40 20.86 2.48
N THR A 151 60.66 20.81 2.91
CA THR A 151 61.86 21.01 2.10
C THR A 151 62.09 19.83 1.16
N ALA A 152 62.52 20.13 -0.05
CA ALA A 152 62.68 19.23 -1.18
C ALA A 152 63.93 18.32 -1.12
N THR A 153 63.80 17.12 -1.69
CA THR A 153 64.82 16.47 -2.54
C THR A 153 64.12 15.40 -3.40
N GLY A 154 64.18 15.52 -4.74
CA GLY A 154 63.51 14.65 -5.72
C GLY A 154 64.14 13.24 -5.87
N PRO A 155 63.55 12.34 -6.68
CA PRO A 155 63.89 12.28 -8.13
C PRO A 155 62.81 11.72 -9.11
N VAL A 156 62.95 12.11 -10.40
CA VAL A 156 62.92 11.33 -11.68
C VAL A 156 61.87 10.22 -11.93
N THR A 157 61.16 10.32 -13.07
CA THR A 157 60.51 9.22 -13.86
C THR A 157 61.39 8.94 -15.10
N PRO A 158 61.41 7.76 -15.80
CA PRO A 158 60.37 6.72 -15.93
C PRO A 158 60.85 5.23 -16.06
N VAL A 159 59.90 4.29 -16.22
CA VAL A 159 59.89 3.12 -17.18
C VAL A 159 59.40 1.76 -16.61
N SER A 160 58.31 1.27 -17.25
CA SER A 160 57.87 -0.10 -17.64
C SER A 160 57.30 -1.17 -16.67
N LYS A 161 56.06 -1.60 -17.05
CA LYS A 161 55.48 -2.97 -17.13
C LYS A 161 55.16 -3.71 -15.84
N GLU A 162 54.15 -4.56 -15.69
CA GLU A 162 52.94 -5.04 -16.40
C GLU A 162 52.18 -5.84 -15.30
N ASP A 163 50.85 -5.85 -15.35
CA ASP A 163 49.87 -6.81 -14.79
C ASP A 163 49.94 -7.31 -13.33
N ASP A 164 48.90 -6.97 -12.55
CA ASP A 164 47.95 -7.95 -12.00
C ASP A 164 46.79 -7.21 -11.28
N ASP A 165 45.64 -7.14 -11.95
CA ASP A 165 44.38 -6.62 -11.38
C ASP A 165 43.80 -7.62 -10.36
N ILE A 166 44.18 -7.46 -9.09
CA ILE A 166 43.48 -8.06 -7.95
C ILE A 166 42.50 -7.03 -7.41
N PHE A 167 41.21 -7.19 -7.74
CA PHE A 167 40.12 -6.43 -7.11
C PHE A 167 40.13 -6.65 -5.59
N PRO A 168 40.26 -5.60 -4.75
CA PRO A 168 40.08 -5.75 -3.31
C PRO A 168 38.60 -5.85 -2.95
N ASP A 169 38.29 -6.79 -2.05
CA ASP A 169 36.99 -6.95 -1.39
C ASP A 169 36.40 -5.60 -0.91
N PRO A 170 35.07 -5.42 -0.93
CA PRO A 170 34.45 -4.17 -0.53
C PRO A 170 34.73 -3.91 0.96
N ALA A 171 35.45 -2.82 1.21
CA ALA A 171 35.79 -2.32 2.53
C ALA A 171 34.54 -2.20 3.41
N SER A 172 34.64 -2.77 4.59
CA SER A 172 33.74 -2.57 5.71
C SER A 172 33.64 -1.08 6.02
N ILE A 173 32.46 -0.50 5.79
CA ILE A 173 32.18 0.90 6.12
C ILE A 173 32.26 1.03 7.65
N SER A 174 33.37 1.62 8.12
CA SER A 174 33.55 2.00 9.50
C SER A 174 32.51 3.04 9.90
N THR A 175 31.72 2.66 10.88
CA THR A 175 30.62 3.40 11.50
C THR A 175 31.14 4.59 12.31
N HIS A 176 31.17 5.80 11.76
CA HIS A 176 31.21 7.04 12.57
C HIS A 176 30.57 8.22 11.81
N GLY A 177 29.25 8.16 11.70
CA GLY A 177 28.37 9.29 11.44
C GLY A 177 27.04 8.91 12.06
N SER A 178 26.60 9.66 13.08
CA SER A 178 25.31 9.44 13.76
C SER A 178 24.17 9.68 12.77
N LEU A 179 23.87 8.67 11.96
CA LEU A 179 22.58 8.54 11.30
C LEU A 179 21.53 8.53 12.43
N GLY A 180 20.51 9.37 12.29
CA GLY A 180 19.50 9.62 13.33
C GLY A 180 18.74 8.35 13.75
N PRO A 181 17.70 8.49 14.60
CA PRO A 181 16.90 7.37 15.09
C PRO A 181 16.65 6.32 14.00
N GLU A 182 16.92 5.04 14.28
CA GLU A 182 16.75 3.90 13.35
C GLU A 182 15.40 3.92 12.61
N GLU A 183 14.37 4.48 13.25
CA GLU A 183 13.02 4.69 12.73
C GLU A 183 12.99 5.62 11.50
N LEU A 184 13.77 6.70 11.48
CA LEU A 184 13.89 7.62 10.34
C LEU A 184 14.68 7.00 9.18
N LEU A 185 15.61 6.07 9.46
CA LEU A 185 16.37 5.37 8.42
C LEU A 185 15.51 4.32 7.70
N ARG A 186 14.63 3.62 8.43
CA ARG A 186 13.57 2.77 7.83
C ARG A 186 12.52 3.58 7.07
N GLU A 187 12.33 4.85 7.41
CA GLU A 187 11.44 5.79 6.72
C GLU A 187 12.06 6.32 5.42
N MET A 188 13.38 6.54 5.39
CA MET A 188 14.13 6.94 4.19
C MET A 188 14.43 5.77 3.24
N TYR A 189 14.54 4.55 3.78
CA TYR A 189 14.81 3.32 3.03
C TYR A 189 13.98 2.16 3.59
N PRO A 190 12.70 2.00 3.19
CA PRO A 190 11.97 0.79 3.57
C PRO A 190 12.62 -0.44 2.92
N SER A 191 13.25 -1.31 3.71
CA SER A 191 13.64 -2.67 3.28
C SER A 191 12.36 -3.47 3.04
N VAL A 192 12.21 -4.22 1.94
CA VAL A 192 13.05 -5.35 1.54
C VAL A 192 13.16 -5.37 0.00
N ASP A 193 14.37 -5.48 -0.57
CA ASP A 193 14.56 -5.59 -2.04
C ASP A 193 13.61 -6.62 -2.68
N ASP A 194 13.35 -7.69 -1.94
CA ASP A 194 12.41 -8.77 -2.23
C ASP A 194 10.96 -8.32 -2.52
N GLU A 195 10.43 -7.29 -1.83
CA GLU A 195 9.07 -6.79 -2.08
C GLU A 195 9.00 -5.99 -3.38
N GLN A 196 10.08 -5.27 -3.73
CA GLN A 196 10.17 -4.58 -5.01
C GLN A 196 10.20 -5.56 -6.18
N ILE A 197 10.82 -6.73 -6.02
CA ILE A 197 10.76 -7.81 -7.02
C ILE A 197 9.31 -8.22 -7.28
N VAL A 198 8.51 -8.41 -6.23
CA VAL A 198 7.08 -8.76 -6.36
C VAL A 198 6.29 -7.61 -6.98
N ASN A 199 6.58 -6.36 -6.59
CA ASN A 199 5.91 -5.18 -7.16
C ASN A 199 6.15 -5.06 -8.66
N VAL A 200 7.42 -5.13 -9.08
CA VAL A 200 7.80 -5.08 -10.50
C VAL A 200 7.15 -6.22 -11.27
N ALA A 201 7.10 -7.43 -10.72
CA ALA A 201 6.45 -8.57 -11.37
C ALA A 201 4.94 -8.35 -11.59
N LEU A 202 4.22 -7.81 -10.59
CA LEU A 202 2.80 -7.54 -10.70
C LEU A 202 2.53 -6.38 -11.68
N VAL A 203 3.25 -5.27 -11.54
CA VAL A 203 3.07 -4.09 -12.39
C VAL A 203 3.40 -4.40 -13.85
N ASN A 204 4.49 -5.12 -14.13
CA ASN A 204 4.83 -5.55 -15.50
C ASN A 204 3.71 -6.39 -16.10
N PHE A 205 3.11 -7.31 -15.33
CA PHE A 205 1.99 -8.11 -15.81
C PHE A 205 0.78 -7.25 -16.15
N LEU A 206 0.41 -6.33 -15.25
CA LEU A 206 -0.73 -5.44 -15.44
C LEU A 206 -0.54 -4.50 -16.64
N GLN A 207 0.65 -3.93 -16.80
CA GLN A 207 1.00 -3.06 -17.93
C GLN A 207 1.04 -3.84 -19.25
N ALA A 208 1.64 -5.03 -19.28
CA ALA A 208 1.66 -5.87 -20.48
C ALA A 208 0.24 -6.23 -20.96
N LEU A 209 -0.72 -6.38 -20.03
CA LEU A 209 -2.12 -6.62 -20.36
C LEU A 209 -2.85 -5.39 -20.92
N THR A 210 -2.51 -4.18 -20.48
CA THR A 210 -3.28 -2.97 -20.80
C THR A 210 -2.63 -2.08 -21.86
N ASP A 211 -1.31 -1.92 -21.83
CA ASP A 211 -0.59 -0.94 -22.66
C ASP A 211 -0.65 -1.29 -24.14
N TYR A 212 -0.95 -2.55 -24.45
CA TYR A 212 -1.17 -3.01 -25.80
C TYR A 212 -2.46 -2.47 -26.45
N PHE A 213 -3.37 -1.89 -25.65
CA PHE A 213 -4.67 -1.40 -26.11
C PHE A 213 -4.77 0.13 -25.96
N PRO A 214 -4.49 0.90 -27.04
CA PRO A 214 -4.58 2.36 -27.03
C PRO A 214 -5.97 2.93 -26.72
N SER A 215 -7.01 2.08 -26.77
CA SER A 215 -8.38 2.45 -26.42
C SER A 215 -8.61 2.60 -24.92
N LEU A 216 -7.69 2.07 -24.10
CA LEU A 216 -7.74 2.22 -22.64
C LEU A 216 -7.21 3.61 -22.24
N GLY A 217 -8.02 4.32 -21.44
CA GLY A 217 -7.66 5.60 -20.85
C GLY A 217 -7.02 5.48 -19.47
N SER A 218 -7.09 4.30 -18.86
CA SER A 218 -6.48 4.01 -17.57
C SER A 218 -5.15 3.28 -17.73
N SER A 219 -4.18 3.56 -16.85
CA SER A 219 -2.84 2.96 -16.88
C SER A 219 -2.40 2.49 -15.50
N TRP A 220 -1.82 1.30 -15.41
CA TRP A 220 -1.26 0.78 -14.18
C TRP A 220 0.10 1.42 -13.91
N THR A 221 0.36 1.78 -12.66
CA THR A 221 1.60 2.45 -12.26
C THR A 221 2.16 1.93 -10.95
N ILE A 222 3.48 1.84 -10.87
CA ILE A 222 4.26 1.56 -9.65
C ILE A 222 4.30 2.78 -8.69
N HIS A 223 3.80 3.94 -9.13
CA HIS A 223 3.79 5.13 -8.29
C HIS A 223 3.00 4.87 -7.01
N ARG A 224 3.63 5.10 -5.85
CA ARG A 224 2.98 4.92 -4.55
C ARG A 224 2.04 6.08 -4.28
N LYS A 225 0.79 5.79 -3.94
CA LYS A 225 -0.19 6.83 -3.59
C LYS A 225 -0.36 6.91 -2.07
N PRO A 226 -0.05 8.04 -1.42
CA PRO A 226 -0.42 8.25 -0.03
C PRO A 226 -1.93 8.58 0.06
N LEU A 227 -2.66 7.80 0.86
CA LEU A 227 -4.08 8.00 1.14
C LEU A 227 -4.25 8.36 2.62
N LYS A 228 -4.88 9.49 2.91
CA LYS A 228 -5.05 9.98 4.29
C LYS A 228 -6.48 9.77 4.78
N ALA A 229 -6.66 9.01 5.86
CA ALA A 229 -7.94 8.86 6.52
C ALA A 229 -7.98 9.76 7.75
N LYS A 230 -8.92 10.73 7.78
CA LYS A 230 -9.09 11.69 8.88
C LYS A 230 -10.39 11.46 9.62
N PHE A 231 -10.32 11.38 10.95
CA PHE A 231 -11.40 11.11 11.89
C PHE A 231 -11.29 12.05 13.10
N ASN A 232 -11.83 13.28 13.01
CA ASN A 232 -11.77 14.29 14.09
C ASN A 232 -10.38 14.49 14.72
N ASP A 233 -10.09 13.79 15.83
CA ASP A 233 -8.84 13.86 16.60
C ASP A 233 -7.79 12.81 16.17
N ALA A 234 -8.15 11.93 15.25
CA ALA A 234 -7.38 10.79 14.77
C ALA A 234 -7.14 10.88 13.24
N GLU A 235 -5.92 10.63 12.76
CA GLU A 235 -5.67 10.41 11.34
C GLU A 235 -4.64 9.29 11.08
N TYR A 236 -4.68 8.70 9.90
CA TYR A 236 -3.62 7.82 9.43
C TYR A 236 -3.36 7.98 7.94
N GLU A 237 -2.12 7.69 7.53
CA GLU A 237 -1.73 7.61 6.13
C GLU A 237 -1.49 6.14 5.77
N ALA A 238 -2.18 5.67 4.73
CA ALA A 238 -1.97 4.39 4.11
C ALA A 238 -1.33 4.62 2.74
N ARG A 239 -0.12 4.12 2.52
CA ARG A 239 0.57 4.15 1.23
C ARG A 239 0.27 2.87 0.47
N THR A 240 0.11 2.99 -0.84
CA THR A 240 -0.03 1.83 -1.72
C THR A 240 1.28 1.49 -2.41
N ASP A 241 1.39 0.30 -2.98
CA ASP A 241 2.56 -0.12 -3.76
C ASP A 241 2.40 0.15 -5.26
N GLY A 242 1.21 0.55 -5.66
CA GLY A 242 0.86 1.05 -6.99
C GLY A 242 -0.65 1.32 -7.06
N TYR A 243 -1.15 1.66 -8.25
CA TYR A 243 -2.58 1.82 -8.50
C TYR A 243 -2.91 1.85 -10.00
N LEU A 244 -4.19 1.67 -10.33
CA LEU A 244 -4.74 1.99 -11.63
C LEU A 244 -5.05 3.49 -11.68
N ARG A 245 -4.28 4.22 -12.48
CA ARG A 245 -4.42 5.65 -12.70
C ARG A 245 -5.47 5.90 -13.78
N GLY A 246 -6.42 6.80 -13.49
CA GLY A 246 -7.34 7.32 -14.50
C GLY A 246 -6.70 8.39 -15.39
N LYS A 247 -7.50 9.04 -16.25
CA LYS A 247 -6.98 10.05 -17.17
C LYS A 247 -6.82 11.42 -16.50
N VAL A 248 -7.63 11.70 -15.48
CA VAL A 248 -7.52 12.95 -14.70
C VAL A 248 -6.42 12.79 -13.68
N ASP A 249 -5.59 13.83 -13.50
CA ASP A 249 -4.47 13.75 -12.59
C ASP A 249 -4.95 13.44 -11.15
N GLY A 250 -4.24 12.52 -10.50
CA GLY A 250 -4.58 12.04 -9.17
C GLY A 250 -5.78 11.09 -9.07
N GLU A 251 -6.44 10.72 -10.16
CA GLU A 251 -7.57 9.79 -10.17
C GLU A 251 -7.13 8.34 -9.91
N VAL A 252 -7.73 7.69 -8.90
CA VAL A 252 -7.41 6.32 -8.48
C VAL A 252 -8.61 5.41 -8.71
N ARG A 253 -8.44 4.37 -9.54
CA ARG A 253 -9.50 3.44 -9.93
C ARG A 253 -9.36 2.03 -9.35
N ALA A 254 -8.16 1.63 -8.97
CA ALA A 254 -7.85 0.37 -8.30
C ALA A 254 -6.55 0.53 -7.51
N LEU A 255 -6.34 -0.27 -6.47
CA LEU A 255 -5.09 -0.28 -5.70
C LEU A 255 -4.24 -1.51 -6.02
N ILE A 256 -2.92 -1.34 -5.95
CA ILE A 256 -1.96 -2.45 -5.92
C ILE A 256 -1.36 -2.53 -4.51
N GLU A 257 -1.27 -3.75 -3.98
CA GLU A 257 -0.50 -4.06 -2.77
C GLU A 257 0.34 -5.31 -3.00
N VAL A 258 1.58 -5.30 -2.54
CA VAL A 258 2.44 -6.46 -2.67
C VAL A 258 3.08 -6.85 -1.37
N LYS A 259 3.39 -8.15 -1.26
CA LYS A 259 4.17 -8.72 -0.16
C LYS A 259 5.13 -9.77 -0.70
N ALA A 260 6.37 -9.73 -0.18
CA ALA A 260 7.38 -10.74 -0.45
C ALA A 260 7.04 -12.10 0.18
N ALA A 261 6.34 -12.08 1.33
CA ALA A 261 5.92 -13.26 2.06
C ALA A 261 4.64 -13.88 1.49
N LEU A 262 4.43 -15.18 1.74
CA LEU A 262 3.19 -15.86 1.39
C LEU A 262 2.03 -15.37 2.27
N ARG A 263 0.85 -15.19 1.67
CA ARG A 263 -0.35 -14.70 2.38
C ARG A 263 -0.64 -15.50 3.65
N ARG A 264 -0.52 -16.83 3.58
CA ARG A 264 -0.84 -17.73 4.70
C ARG A 264 0.01 -17.52 5.96
N GLU A 265 1.24 -17.02 5.81
CA GLU A 265 2.20 -16.81 6.90
C GLU A 265 1.88 -15.54 7.69
N SER A 266 1.29 -14.57 7.00
CA SER A 266 1.19 -13.17 7.44
C SER A 266 -0.23 -12.60 7.31
N ARG A 267 -1.21 -13.46 7.05
CA ARG A 267 -2.59 -13.12 6.66
C ARG A 267 -3.22 -12.06 7.55
N PHE A 268 -3.13 -12.25 8.86
CA PHE A 268 -3.76 -11.36 9.82
C PHE A 268 -3.31 -9.91 9.64
N ALA A 269 -1.99 -9.68 9.53
CA ALA A 269 -1.43 -8.35 9.37
C ALA A 269 -1.71 -7.79 7.96
N ILE A 270 -1.60 -8.62 6.93
CA ILE A 270 -1.88 -8.22 5.53
C ILE A 270 -3.33 -7.76 5.39
N CYS A 271 -4.29 -8.56 5.87
CA CYS A 271 -5.71 -8.22 5.79
C CYS A 271 -6.04 -6.91 6.55
N MET A 272 -5.39 -6.65 7.68
CA MET A 272 -5.60 -5.40 8.41
C MET A 272 -5.05 -4.19 7.64
N GLN A 273 -3.88 -4.32 7.02
CA GLN A 273 -3.30 -3.27 6.18
C GLN A 273 -4.16 -2.98 4.94
N GLU A 274 -4.54 -4.02 4.20
CA GLU A 274 -5.39 -3.89 3.01
C GLU A 274 -6.76 -3.27 3.36
N GLY A 275 -7.35 -3.65 4.49
CA GLY A 275 -8.58 -3.05 4.98
C GLY A 275 -8.44 -1.55 5.26
N ALA A 276 -7.36 -1.15 5.95
CA ALA A 276 -7.08 0.26 6.21
C ALA A 276 -6.83 1.07 4.93
N GLN A 277 -6.14 0.49 3.94
CA GLN A 277 -5.94 1.13 2.64
C GLN A 277 -7.26 1.42 1.92
N ILE A 278 -8.19 0.45 1.91
CA ILE A 278 -9.51 0.66 1.31
C ILE A 278 -10.28 1.74 2.07
N VAL A 279 -10.26 1.77 3.40
CA VAL A 279 -10.94 2.83 4.15
C VAL A 279 -10.32 4.20 3.89
N ALA A 280 -9.00 4.30 3.85
CA ALA A 280 -8.33 5.54 3.46
C ALA A 280 -8.72 5.96 2.04
N TRP A 281 -8.83 5.01 1.11
CA TRP A 281 -9.29 5.30 -0.25
C TRP A 281 -10.71 5.88 -0.28
N LEU A 282 -11.65 5.27 0.47
CA LEU A 282 -13.02 5.76 0.59
C LEU A 282 -13.10 7.20 1.14
N LYS A 283 -12.23 7.55 2.10
CA LYS A 283 -12.14 8.91 2.68
C LYS A 283 -11.60 9.96 1.71
N ASN A 284 -10.69 9.59 0.82
CA ASN A 284 -10.08 10.54 -0.13
C ASN A 284 -10.92 10.70 -1.40
N TYR A 285 -11.60 9.64 -1.81
CA TYR A 285 -12.38 9.60 -3.04
C TYR A 285 -13.76 8.99 -2.75
N PRO A 286 -14.67 9.74 -2.09
CA PRO A 286 -16.00 9.24 -1.80
C PRO A 286 -16.74 9.00 -3.12
N GLN A 287 -17.29 7.80 -3.28
CA GLN A 287 -18.15 7.43 -4.41
C GLN A 287 -19.41 6.80 -3.83
N SER A 288 -20.57 7.25 -4.32
CA SER A 288 -21.86 6.74 -3.87
C SER A 288 -21.96 5.24 -4.15
N PRO A 289 -22.05 4.37 -3.13
CA PRO A 289 -22.05 2.92 -3.28
C PRO A 289 -23.18 2.42 -4.17
N GLY A 290 -24.33 3.09 -4.18
CA GLY A 290 -25.52 2.69 -4.94
C GLY A 290 -25.40 2.82 -6.46
N LYS A 291 -24.53 3.70 -6.98
CA LYS A 291 -24.38 3.88 -8.45
C LYS A 291 -23.41 2.85 -9.04
N PHE A 292 -22.37 2.49 -8.29
CA PHE A 292 -21.26 1.69 -8.76
C PHE A 292 -20.78 0.70 -7.68
N PRO A 293 -21.53 -0.38 -7.41
CA PRO A 293 -21.11 -1.39 -6.43
C PRO A 293 -19.84 -2.10 -6.89
N PHE A 294 -18.97 -2.49 -5.95
CA PHE A 294 -17.72 -3.24 -6.21
C PHE A 294 -16.72 -2.55 -7.15
N ARG A 295 -16.75 -1.21 -7.26
CA ARG A 295 -15.76 -0.42 -8.03
C ARG A 295 -14.49 -0.11 -7.26
N ARG A 296 -14.54 -0.20 -5.94
CA ARG A 296 -13.36 -0.15 -5.08
C ARG A 296 -12.78 -1.55 -4.99
N PHE A 297 -11.75 -1.81 -5.81
CA PHE A 297 -11.07 -3.09 -5.83
C PHE A 297 -9.56 -2.95 -5.74
N GLN A 298 -8.92 -4.02 -5.28
CA GLN A 298 -7.50 -4.11 -5.06
C GLN A 298 -6.96 -5.41 -5.67
N VAL A 299 -5.82 -5.29 -6.35
CA VAL A 299 -5.05 -6.42 -6.88
C VAL A 299 -3.84 -6.57 -5.97
N SER A 300 -3.77 -7.70 -5.28
CA SER A 300 -2.66 -7.97 -4.37
C SER A 300 -1.81 -9.12 -4.87
N GLN A 301 -0.48 -9.03 -4.74
CA GLN A 301 0.41 -10.17 -5.01
C GLN A 301 1.28 -10.48 -3.79
N ASP A 302 1.14 -11.69 -3.28
CA ASP A 302 1.89 -12.23 -2.16
C ASP A 302 2.80 -13.34 -2.69
N ARG A 303 4.06 -13.01 -2.95
CA ARG A 303 5.01 -13.85 -3.68
C ARG A 303 4.46 -14.30 -5.05
N HIS A 304 4.06 -15.57 -5.20
CA HIS A 304 3.51 -16.14 -6.44
C HIS A 304 1.98 -16.30 -6.40
N GLU A 305 1.32 -15.74 -5.40
CA GLU A 305 -0.14 -15.81 -5.25
C GLU A 305 -0.76 -14.43 -5.49
N ILE A 306 -1.53 -14.28 -6.57
CA ILE A 306 -2.33 -13.07 -6.81
C ILE A 306 -3.73 -13.24 -6.22
N TRP A 307 -4.26 -12.14 -5.67
CA TRP A 307 -5.56 -12.08 -5.02
C TRP A 307 -6.32 -10.85 -5.52
N LEU A 308 -7.63 -11.01 -5.72
CA LEU A 308 -8.53 -9.93 -6.09
C LEU A 308 -9.47 -9.64 -4.92
N SER A 309 -9.52 -8.38 -4.48
CA SER A 309 -10.37 -7.95 -3.37
C SER A 309 -11.36 -6.88 -3.81
N PHE A 310 -12.64 -7.06 -3.53
CA PHE A 310 -13.72 -6.13 -3.90
C PHE A 310 -14.42 -5.61 -2.64
N ALA A 311 -14.55 -4.30 -2.51
CA ALA A 311 -15.22 -3.66 -1.39
C ALA A 311 -16.73 -3.49 -1.65
N GLU A 312 -17.52 -3.89 -0.66
CA GLU A 312 -18.96 -3.67 -0.55
C GLU A 312 -19.24 -2.83 0.69
N TYR A 313 -19.99 -1.75 0.53
CA TYR A 313 -20.35 -0.83 1.61
C TYR A 313 -21.62 -0.07 1.20
N ASP A 314 -22.29 0.54 2.17
CA ASP A 314 -23.49 1.35 1.96
C ASP A 314 -23.31 2.79 2.45
N ASP A 315 -24.33 3.63 2.25
CA ASP A 315 -24.29 5.03 2.68
C ASP A 315 -24.22 5.18 4.21
N GLU A 316 -24.73 4.20 4.97
CA GLU A 316 -24.58 4.20 6.44
C GLU A 316 -23.13 3.99 6.86
N TYR A 317 -22.39 3.12 6.18
CA TYR A 317 -20.98 2.91 6.43
C TYR A 317 -20.17 4.19 6.13
N ILE A 318 -20.48 4.89 5.03
CA ILE A 318 -19.84 6.17 4.71
C ILE A 318 -20.13 7.21 5.81
N ARG A 319 -21.39 7.35 6.24
CA ARG A 319 -21.74 8.24 7.37
C ARG A 319 -20.99 7.88 8.65
N TYR A 320 -20.80 6.60 8.91
CA TYR A 320 -20.03 6.14 10.06
C TYR A 320 -18.57 6.60 9.98
N ILE A 321 -17.85 6.33 8.89
CA ILE A 321 -16.43 6.70 8.77
C ILE A 321 -16.22 8.23 8.66
N ASP A 322 -17.23 8.99 8.22
CA ASP A 322 -17.14 10.44 8.14
C ASP A 322 -17.46 11.13 9.46
N HIS A 323 -18.52 10.72 10.14
CA HIS A 323 -19.07 11.47 11.27
C HIS A 323 -19.06 10.71 12.60
N GLY A 324 -18.65 9.43 12.59
CA GLY A 324 -18.77 8.56 13.77
C GLY A 324 -20.22 8.21 14.10
N PHE A 325 -21.16 8.59 13.24
CA PHE A 325 -22.57 8.46 13.49
C PHE A 325 -23.05 7.02 13.24
N GLN A 326 -23.84 6.50 14.17
CA GLN A 326 -24.58 5.25 14.03
C GLN A 326 -26.00 5.49 14.51
N ASP A 327 -27.00 5.29 13.65
CA ASP A 327 -28.41 5.31 14.06
C ASP A 327 -28.66 4.12 15.00
N PRO A 328 -29.10 4.34 16.26
CA PRO A 328 -29.40 3.26 17.21
C PRO A 328 -30.53 2.34 16.74
N LYS A 329 -31.39 2.80 15.84
CA LYS A 329 -32.52 2.03 15.30
C LYS A 329 -32.17 1.19 14.09
N ARG A 330 -30.98 1.39 13.50
CA ARG A 330 -30.51 0.65 12.32
C ARG A 330 -29.44 -0.36 12.71
N PRO A 331 -29.38 -1.51 12.02
CA PRO A 331 -28.27 -2.43 12.20
C PRO A 331 -26.94 -1.73 11.90
N ARG A 332 -25.87 -2.21 12.56
CA ARG A 332 -24.51 -1.71 12.32
C ARG A 332 -24.10 -1.98 10.88
N SER A 333 -23.62 -0.96 10.18
CA SER A 333 -23.07 -1.10 8.84
C SER A 333 -21.55 -1.35 8.86
N PHE A 334 -21.06 -2.01 7.82
CA PHE A 334 -19.70 -2.51 7.67
C PHE A 334 -19.19 -2.32 6.25
N LEU A 335 -17.87 -2.16 6.11
CA LEU A 335 -17.17 -2.43 4.87
C LEU A 335 -16.92 -3.94 4.79
N THR A 336 -17.47 -4.61 3.78
CA THR A 336 -17.17 -6.02 3.51
C THR A 336 -16.23 -6.14 2.32
N ILE A 337 -15.05 -6.71 2.55
CA ILE A 337 -14.08 -7.00 1.50
C ILE A 337 -14.22 -8.46 1.09
N HIS A 338 -14.53 -8.69 -0.18
CA HIS A 338 -14.64 -10.02 -0.79
C HIS A 338 -13.34 -10.35 -1.51
N GLU A 339 -12.58 -11.27 -0.94
CA GLU A 339 -11.27 -11.71 -1.40
C GLU A 339 -11.40 -13.02 -2.20
N PHE A 340 -10.85 -13.05 -3.41
CA PHE A 340 -10.82 -14.19 -4.32
C PHE A 340 -9.38 -14.56 -4.68
N GLY A 341 -9.05 -15.84 -4.55
CA GLY A 341 -7.74 -16.37 -4.90
C GLY A 341 -7.45 -17.71 -4.22
N PRO A 342 -6.17 -18.14 -4.17
CA PRO A 342 -5.06 -17.54 -4.90
C PRO A 342 -5.14 -17.86 -6.40
N PHE A 343 -4.63 -16.93 -7.22
CA PHE A 343 -4.20 -17.21 -8.59
C PHE A 343 -2.69 -17.43 -8.56
N ASP A 344 -2.26 -18.69 -8.71
CA ASP A 344 -0.82 -19.04 -8.72
C ASP A 344 -0.17 -18.60 -10.04
N THR A 345 0.86 -17.76 -9.96
CA THR A 345 1.53 -17.19 -11.14
C THR A 345 2.36 -18.20 -11.93
N ARG A 346 2.58 -19.40 -11.36
CA ARG A 346 3.27 -20.51 -12.03
C ARG A 346 2.33 -21.38 -12.86
N GLU A 347 1.02 -21.22 -12.67
CA GLU A 347 -0.01 -21.99 -13.34
C GLU A 347 -0.58 -21.20 -14.53
N GLU A 348 -0.36 -21.71 -15.75
CA GLU A 348 -0.81 -21.08 -16.99
C GLU A 348 -2.33 -20.85 -17.01
N SER A 349 -3.10 -21.84 -16.54
CA SER A 349 -4.55 -21.75 -16.49
C SER A 349 -5.04 -20.61 -15.57
N HIS A 350 -4.34 -20.38 -14.46
CA HIS A 350 -4.65 -19.29 -13.52
C HIS A 350 -4.34 -17.94 -14.14
N MET A 351 -3.19 -17.81 -14.79
CA MET A 351 -2.77 -16.55 -15.43
C MET A 351 -3.65 -16.21 -16.62
N THR A 352 -4.11 -17.20 -17.39
CA THR A 352 -5.05 -17.01 -18.51
C THR A 352 -6.41 -16.51 -18.01
N GLU A 353 -6.95 -17.13 -16.96
CA GLU A 353 -8.20 -16.68 -16.33
C GLU A 353 -8.05 -15.25 -15.78
N LEU A 354 -6.97 -15.01 -15.04
CA LEU A 354 -6.69 -13.73 -14.39
C LEU A 354 -6.49 -12.60 -15.41
N ALA A 355 -5.80 -12.86 -16.52
CA ALA A 355 -5.61 -11.89 -17.60
C ALA A 355 -6.93 -11.34 -18.14
N VAL A 356 -7.90 -12.23 -18.40
CA VAL A 356 -9.24 -11.85 -18.85
C VAL A 356 -9.94 -10.99 -17.80
N ILE A 357 -9.89 -11.40 -16.52
CA ILE A 357 -10.55 -10.67 -15.43
C ILE A 357 -9.95 -9.26 -15.27
N LEU A 358 -8.61 -9.14 -15.23
CA LEU A 358 -7.92 -7.86 -15.03
C LEU A 358 -8.15 -6.88 -16.19
N LEU A 359 -8.11 -7.38 -17.43
CA LEU A 359 -8.44 -6.56 -18.60
C LEU A 359 -9.91 -6.11 -18.57
N ALA A 360 -10.83 -7.01 -18.23
CA ALA A 360 -12.25 -6.68 -18.06
C ALA A 360 -12.48 -5.63 -16.97
N LEU A 361 -11.78 -5.72 -15.84
CA LEU A 361 -11.85 -4.74 -14.75
C LEU A 361 -11.34 -3.37 -15.19
N THR A 362 -10.26 -3.33 -15.98
CA THR A 362 -9.71 -2.09 -16.54
C THR A 362 -10.67 -1.46 -17.54
N LEU A 363 -11.25 -2.25 -18.45
CA LEU A 363 -12.29 -1.79 -19.39
C LEU A 363 -13.50 -1.22 -18.67
N ARG A 364 -13.97 -1.90 -17.62
CA ARG A 364 -15.09 -1.44 -16.78
C ARG A 364 -14.76 -0.11 -16.11
N ALA A 365 -13.56 0.02 -15.54
CA ALA A 365 -13.13 1.26 -14.89
C ALA A 365 -13.12 2.45 -15.88
N ASP A 366 -12.68 2.22 -17.11
CA ASP A 366 -12.71 3.25 -18.16
C ASP A 366 -14.12 3.62 -18.62
N HIS A 367 -15.03 2.66 -18.66
CA HIS A 367 -16.43 2.92 -18.97
C HIS A 367 -17.12 3.71 -17.85
N ASP A 368 -16.98 3.27 -16.60
CA ASP A 368 -17.55 3.96 -15.43
C ASP A 368 -17.06 5.43 -15.40
N ARG A 369 -15.79 5.69 -15.75
CA ARG A 369 -15.26 7.04 -15.91
C ARG A 369 -16.00 7.87 -16.97
N LYS A 370 -16.26 7.30 -18.15
CA LYS A 370 -16.98 8.01 -19.22
C LYS A 370 -18.41 8.35 -18.76
N VAL A 371 -19.09 7.41 -18.11
CA VAL A 371 -20.43 7.62 -17.55
C VAL A 371 -20.43 8.72 -16.47
N GLU A 372 -19.41 8.76 -15.62
CA GLU A 372 -19.26 9.81 -14.60
C GLU A 372 -19.04 11.20 -15.23
N GLN A 373 -18.22 11.30 -16.28
CA GLN A 373 -17.98 12.54 -17.01
C GLN A 373 -19.25 13.05 -17.73
N GLU A 374 -20.02 12.15 -18.34
CA GLU A 374 -21.28 12.49 -18.99
C GLU A 374 -22.36 12.92 -17.98
N SER A 375 -22.31 12.38 -16.75
CA SER A 375 -23.24 12.75 -15.67
C SER A 375 -22.91 14.09 -15.02
N ASN A 376 -21.66 14.56 -15.09
CA ASN A 376 -21.17 15.80 -14.46
C ASN A 376 -20.46 16.72 -15.49
N PRO A 377 -21.19 17.32 -16.46
CA PRO A 377 -20.58 18.09 -17.54
C PRO A 377 -19.96 19.45 -17.10
N PHE A 378 -20.03 19.81 -15.81
CA PHE A 378 -19.59 21.11 -15.29
C PHE A 378 -18.30 21.07 -14.43
N ASP A 379 -17.64 19.91 -14.30
CA ASP A 379 -16.38 19.75 -13.53
C ASP A 379 -15.11 19.68 -14.42
N ASN A 380 -15.16 20.21 -15.65
CA ASN A 380 -13.98 20.31 -16.53
C ASN A 380 -13.19 21.61 -16.33
#